data_AF-A0AAX3W1K1-F1
#
_entry.id   AF-A0AAX3W1K1-F1
#
_cell.length_a   1.000
_cell.length_b   1.000
_cell.length_c   1.000
_cell.angle_alpha   90.00
_cell.angle_beta   90.00
_cell.angle_gamma   90.00
#
_symmetry.space_group_name_H-M   'P 1'
#
loop_
_entity.id
_entity.type
_entity.pdbx_description
1 polymer ?
#
loop_
_entity_poly.entity_id
_entity_poly.type
_entity_poly.pdbx_seq_one_letter_code
_entity_poly.pdbx_strand_id
1 'polypeptide(L)'
;MTELERILLDRLERIETAHQQQTAALELQLKQQACSLSELQTVCSNALKSCETLCRELHSSFETLQNGVERSNKVTGTALGSLNSSVNDLNKALDALQRAQR
;
A
#
# COMPACT_ATOMS: atom_id res chain seq x y z
N MET A 1 -25.14 69.99 6.64
CA MET A 1 -24.26 68.88 7.03
C MET A 1 -23.24 69.42 8.02
N THR A 2 -23.07 68.79 9.17
CA THR A 2 -22.15 69.24 10.22
C THR A 2 -20.74 68.66 10.01
N GLU A 3 -19.72 69.28 10.60
CA GLU A 3 -18.33 68.80 10.53
C GLU A 3 -18.20 67.35 11.05
N LEU A 4 -18.98 67.01 12.08
CA LEU A 4 -19.04 65.67 12.67
C LEU A 4 -19.60 64.64 11.69
N GLU A 5 -20.69 64.96 10.98
CA GLU A 5 -21.27 64.09 9.95
C GLU A 5 -20.26 63.78 8.85
N ARG A 6 -19.48 64.78 8.42
CA ARG A 6 -18.43 64.61 7.41
C ARG A 6 -17.31 63.67 7.87
N ILE A 7 -16.85 63.82 9.11
CA ILE A 7 -15.81 62.95 9.70
C ILE A 7 -16.31 61.51 9.85
N LEU A 8 -17.57 61.34 10.26
CA LEU A 8 -18.17 60.02 10.41
C LEU A 8 -18.33 59.31 9.06
N LEU A 9 -18.72 60.03 8.01
CA LEU A 9 -18.81 59.51 6.64
C LEU A 9 -17.45 59.06 6.10
N ASP A 10 -16.40 59.89 6.20
CA ASP A 10 -15.04 59.52 5.76
C ASP A 10 -14.52 58.29 6.52
N ARG A 11 -14.82 58.18 7.81
CA ARG A 11 -14.40 57.02 8.62
C ARG A 11 -15.17 55.75 8.23
N LEU A 12 -16.47 55.85 7.95
CA LEU A 12 -17.28 54.73 7.44
C LEU A 12 -16.77 54.24 6.09
N GLU A 13 -16.48 55.15 5.16
CA GLU A 13 -15.97 54.82 3.83
C GLU A 13 -14.63 54.08 3.88
N ARG A 14 -13.72 54.53 4.77
CA ARG A 14 -12.45 53.83 5.01
C ARG A 14 -12.63 52.44 5.60
N ILE A 15 -13.56 52.30 6.57
CA ILE A 15 -13.86 50.99 7.18
C ILE A 15 -14.45 50.05 6.12
N GLU A 16 -15.39 50.52 5.32
CA GLU A 16 -16.03 49.72 4.27
C GLU A 16 -15.03 49.29 3.21
N THR A 17 -14.15 50.20 2.77
CA THR A 17 -13.06 49.88 1.84
C THR A 17 -12.11 48.83 2.42
N ALA A 18 -11.68 49.00 3.67
CA ALA A 18 -10.80 48.06 4.34
C ALA A 18 -11.47 46.67 4.49
N HIS A 19 -12.75 46.65 4.83
CA HIS A 19 -13.52 45.41 4.93
C HIS A 19 -13.63 44.69 3.57
N GLN A 20 -13.97 45.41 2.50
CA GLN A 20 -14.04 44.84 1.15
C GLN A 20 -12.70 44.24 0.71
N GLN A 21 -11.59 44.93 0.99
CA GLN A 21 -10.24 44.42 0.70
C GLN A 21 -9.92 43.14 1.50
N GLN A 22 -10.29 43.10 2.78
CA GLN A 22 -10.11 41.92 3.62
C GLN A 22 -10.95 40.75 3.14
N THR A 23 -12.23 40.98 2.79
CA THR A 23 -13.11 39.96 2.24
C THR A 23 -12.54 39.37 0.94
N ALA A 24 -12.10 40.23 0.00
CA ALA A 24 -11.50 39.77 -1.25
C ALA A 24 -10.22 38.95 -1.02
N ALA A 25 -9.39 39.36 -0.06
CA ALA A 25 -8.18 38.61 0.30
C ALA A 25 -8.50 37.23 0.89
N LEU A 26 -9.52 37.14 1.77
CA LEU A 26 -9.97 35.88 2.36
C LEU A 26 -10.59 34.95 1.31
N GLU A 27 -11.40 35.48 0.39
CA GLU A 27 -11.96 34.70 -0.72
C GLU A 27 -10.86 34.11 -1.62
N LEU A 28 -9.82 34.90 -1.91
CA LEU A 28 -8.67 34.42 -2.67
C LEU A 28 -7.92 33.31 -1.93
N GLN A 29 -7.67 33.48 -0.63
CA GLN A 29 -7.02 32.45 0.20
C GLN A 29 -7.85 31.17 0.25
N LEU A 30 -9.18 31.28 0.41
CA LEU A 30 -10.07 30.13 0.49
C LEU A 30 -10.11 29.37 -0.83
N LYS A 31 -10.08 30.08 -1.96
CA LYS A 31 -9.96 29.47 -3.29
C LYS A 31 -8.64 28.73 -3.46
N GLN A 32 -7.52 29.32 -3.03
CA GLN A 32 -6.21 28.68 -3.09
C GLN A 32 -6.17 27.42 -2.22
N GLN A 33 -6.69 27.50 -0.99
CA GLN A 33 -6.76 26.34 -0.08
C GLN A 33 -7.63 25.22 -0.66
N ALA A 34 -8.76 25.55 -1.29
CA ALA A 34 -9.62 24.56 -1.94
C ALA A 34 -8.89 23.84 -3.10
N CYS A 35 -8.11 24.58 -3.90
CA CYS A 35 -7.28 23.99 -4.95
C CYS A 35 -6.22 23.04 -4.38
N SER A 36 -5.44 23.50 -3.38
CA SER A 36 -4.40 22.66 -2.76
C SER A 36 -4.98 21.42 -2.08
N LEU A 37 -6.16 21.53 -1.46
CA LEU A 37 -6.84 20.38 -0.85
C LEU A 37 -7.27 19.35 -1.91
N SER A 38 -7.80 19.81 -3.04
CA SER A 38 -8.18 18.95 -4.17
C SER A 38 -6.98 18.21 -4.77
N GLU A 39 -5.86 18.92 -4.93
CA GLU A 39 -4.60 18.33 -5.39
C GLU A 39 -4.11 17.24 -4.42
N LEU A 40 -4.09 17.56 -3.11
CA LEU A 40 -3.68 16.60 -2.08
C LEU A 40 -4.61 15.37 -2.05
N GLN A 41 -5.91 15.59 -2.15
CA GLN A 41 -6.89 14.50 -2.21
C GLN A 41 -6.65 13.59 -3.41
N THR A 42 -6.30 14.16 -4.56
CA THR A 42 -5.95 13.41 -5.78
C THR A 42 -4.69 12.57 -5.57
N VAL A 43 -3.64 13.15 -5.00
CA VAL A 43 -2.39 12.46 -4.68
C VAL A 43 -2.64 11.30 -3.70
N CYS A 44 -3.36 11.55 -2.61
CA CYS A 44 -3.70 10.52 -1.63
C CYS A 44 -4.52 9.39 -2.24
N SER A 45 -5.51 9.72 -3.08
CA SER A 45 -6.35 8.73 -3.76
C SER A 45 -5.55 7.84 -4.70
N ASN A 46 -4.61 8.43 -5.45
CA ASN A 46 -3.72 7.68 -6.33
C ASN A 46 -2.75 6.80 -5.55
N ALA A 47 -2.17 7.32 -4.47
CA ALA A 47 -1.30 6.54 -3.59
C ALA A 47 -2.02 5.33 -2.98
N LEU A 48 -3.28 5.51 -2.56
CA LEU A 48 -4.09 4.42 -2.01
C LEU A 48 -4.34 3.32 -3.06
N LYS A 49 -4.74 3.69 -4.29
CA LYS A 49 -4.93 2.74 -5.40
C LYS A 49 -3.66 1.98 -5.76
N SER A 50 -2.52 2.66 -5.76
CA SER A 50 -1.22 2.01 -5.98
C SER A 50 -0.89 1.03 -4.86
N CYS A 51 -1.14 1.40 -3.61
CA CYS A 51 -0.94 0.53 -2.45
C CYS A 51 -1.82 -0.73 -2.53
N GLU A 52 -3.11 -0.59 -2.85
CA GLU A 52 -4.02 -1.72 -3.05
C GLU A 52 -3.52 -2.67 -4.15
N THR A 53 -2.99 -2.13 -5.24
CA THR A 53 -2.45 -2.91 -6.35
C THR A 53 -1.20 -3.69 -5.92
N LEU A 54 -0.24 -3.02 -5.29
CA LEU A 54 0.98 -3.64 -4.77
C LEU A 54 0.66 -4.73 -3.73
N CYS A 55 -0.28 -4.47 -2.82
CA CYS A 55 -0.73 -5.46 -1.84
C CYS A 55 -1.33 -6.70 -2.51
N ARG A 56 -2.12 -6.53 -3.57
CA ARG A 56 -2.72 -7.64 -4.33
C ARG A 56 -1.65 -8.46 -5.05
N GLU A 57 -0.71 -7.81 -5.71
CA GLU A 57 0.41 -8.46 -6.41
C GLU A 57 1.32 -9.22 -5.43
N LEU A 58 1.61 -8.60 -4.28
CA LEU A 58 2.38 -9.24 -3.22
C LEU A 58 1.67 -10.48 -2.67
N HIS A 59 0.35 -10.37 -2.42
CA HIS A 59 -0.45 -11.50 -1.97
C HIS A 59 -0.43 -12.67 -2.96
N SER A 60 -0.64 -12.39 -4.26
CA SER A 60 -0.57 -13.41 -5.31
C SER A 60 0.81 -14.05 -5.43
N SER A 61 1.87 -13.26 -5.24
CA SER A 61 3.26 -13.75 -5.23
C SER A 61 3.51 -14.70 -4.06
N PHE A 62 3.01 -14.35 -2.87
CA PHE A 62 3.10 -15.21 -1.68
C PHE A 62 2.31 -16.51 -1.85
N GLU A 63 1.10 -16.46 -2.39
CA GLU A 63 0.29 -17.65 -2.66
C GLU A 63 1.00 -18.58 -3.66
N THR A 64 1.58 -18.01 -4.72
CA THR A 64 2.37 -18.77 -5.70
C THR A 64 3.59 -19.44 -5.05
N LEU A 65 4.31 -18.69 -4.21
CA LEU A 65 5.46 -19.21 -3.47
C LEU A 65 5.05 -20.34 -2.52
N GLN A 66 3.97 -20.15 -1.75
CA GLN A 66 3.45 -21.14 -0.82
C GLN A 66 3.09 -22.45 -1.55
N ASN A 67 2.33 -22.34 -2.64
CA ASN A 67 1.98 -23.49 -3.48
C ASN A 67 3.22 -24.21 -4.04
N GLY A 68 4.24 -23.44 -4.44
CA GLY A 68 5.53 -23.97 -4.89
C GLY A 68 6.26 -24.75 -3.80
N VAL A 69 6.31 -24.20 -2.58
CA VAL A 69 6.93 -24.84 -1.41
C VAL A 69 6.18 -26.12 -1.03
N GLU A 70 4.85 -26.09 -0.97
CA GLU A 70 4.03 -27.27 -0.67
C GLU A 70 4.25 -28.39 -1.70
N ARG A 71 4.26 -28.03 -3.00
CA ARG A 71 4.53 -28.98 -4.07
C ARG A 71 5.95 -29.55 -3.97
N SER A 72 6.95 -28.71 -3.72
CA SER A 72 8.34 -29.14 -3.55
C SER A 72 8.49 -30.11 -2.38
N ASN A 73 7.88 -29.80 -1.24
CA ASN A 73 7.89 -30.67 -0.06
C ASN A 73 7.23 -32.02 -0.35
N LYS A 74 6.11 -32.04 -1.07
CA LYS A 74 5.43 -33.28 -1.47
C LYS A 74 6.30 -34.15 -2.38
N VAL A 75 6.92 -33.55 -3.39
CA VAL A 75 7.80 -34.25 -4.34
C VAL A 75 9.03 -34.80 -3.61
N THR A 76 9.68 -33.96 -2.80
CA THR A 76 10.86 -34.34 -2.03
C THR A 76 10.55 -35.45 -1.02
N GLY A 77 9.41 -35.36 -0.32
CA GLY A 77 8.97 -36.40 0.60
C GLY A 77 8.70 -37.74 -0.09
N THR A 78 8.11 -37.71 -1.30
CA THR A 78 7.88 -38.92 -2.10
C THR A 78 9.21 -39.52 -2.57
N ALA A 79 10.13 -38.70 -3.08
CA ALA A 79 11.45 -39.14 -3.52
C ALA A 79 12.27 -39.74 -2.38
N LEU A 80 12.25 -39.14 -1.19
CA LEU A 80 12.88 -39.67 0.02
C LEU A 80 12.25 -41.00 0.44
N GLY A 81 10.93 -41.12 0.38
CA GLY A 81 10.22 -42.38 0.63
C GLY A 81 10.66 -43.49 -0.32
N SER A 82 10.69 -43.22 -1.62
CA SER A 82 11.17 -44.16 -2.63
C SER A 82 12.64 -44.54 -2.44
N LEU A 83 13.51 -43.57 -2.14
CA LEU A 83 14.92 -43.83 -1.84
C LEU A 83 15.07 -44.74 -0.62
N ASN A 84 14.31 -44.48 0.45
CA ASN A 84 14.33 -45.30 1.65
C ASN A 84 13.90 -46.74 1.36
N SER A 85 12.87 -46.95 0.53
CA SER A 85 12.47 -48.28 0.07
C SER A 85 13.60 -48.97 -0.72
N SER A 86 14.21 -48.29 -1.69
CA SER A 86 15.32 -48.83 -2.48
C SER A 86 16.53 -49.21 -1.63
N VAL A 87 16.88 -48.39 -0.63
CA VAL A 87 17.97 -48.67 0.32
C VAL A 87 17.63 -49.92 1.14
N ASN A 88 16.40 -50.06 1.62
CA ASN A 88 15.96 -51.23 2.37
C ASN A 88 16.03 -52.51 1.52
N ASP A 89 15.61 -52.45 0.25
CA ASP A 89 15.68 -53.59 -0.65
C ASP A 89 17.11 -53.98 -0.98
N LEU A 90 18.00 -53.01 -1.17
CA LEU A 90 19.44 -53.24 -1.33
C LEU A 90 20.05 -53.92 -0.09
N ASN A 91 19.66 -53.47 1.11
CA ASN A 91 20.16 -54.04 2.36
C ASN A 91 19.73 -55.50 2.51
N LYS A 92 18.47 -55.83 2.18
CA LYS A 92 17.98 -57.22 2.14
C LYS A 92 18.73 -58.08 1.11
N ALA A 93 19.01 -57.53 -0.06
CA ALA A 93 19.77 -58.24 -1.10
C ALA A 93 21.20 -58.54 -0.65
N LEU A 94 21.84 -57.59 0.05
CA LEU A 94 23.17 -57.76 0.63
C LEU A 94 23.18 -58.85 1.71
N ASP A 95 22.20 -58.85 2.62
CA ASP A 95 22.04 -59.89 3.64
C ASP A 95 21.85 -61.28 3.02
N ALA A 96 21.05 -61.37 1.95
CA ALA A 96 20.85 -62.62 1.23
C ALA A 96 22.15 -63.13 0.57
N LEU A 97 22.92 -62.24 -0.04
CA LEU A 97 24.22 -62.58 -0.63
C LEU A 97 25.21 -63.09 0.44
N GLN A 98 25.28 -62.41 1.60
CA GLN A 98 26.16 -62.82 2.70
C GLN A 98 25.78 -64.21 3.25
N ARG A 99 24.48 -64.54 3.30
CA ARG A 99 24.03 -65.88 3.70
C ARG A 99 24.37 -66.93 2.66
N ALA A 100 24.29 -66.62 1.38
CA ALA A 100 24.63 -67.56 0.29
C ALA A 100 26.14 -67.84 0.18
N GLN A 101 26.98 -66.96 0.74
CA GLN A 101 28.44 -67.11 0.78
C GLN A 101 28.96 -67.84 2.04
N ARG A 102 28.08 -68.19 2.98
CA ARG A 102 28.40 -69.01 4.17
C ARG A 102 27.96 -70.44 3.96
#